data_AF-A0A073J4U6-F1
#
_entry.id   AF-A0A073J4U6-F1
#
_cell.length_a   1.000
_cell.length_b   1.000
_cell.length_c   1.000
_cell.angle_alpha   90.00
_cell.angle_beta   90.00
_cell.angle_gamma   90.00
#
_symmetry.space_group_name_H-M   'P 1'
#
loop_
_entity.id
_entity.type
_entity.pdbx_description
1 polymer ?
#
loop_
_entity_poly.entity_id
_entity_poly.type
_entity_poly.pdbx_seq_one_letter_code
_entity_poly.pdbx_strand_id
1 'polypeptide(L)'
;MIFSRLEISEMTEITVKYDGIFWRAARPGPRYLIDPVAFFIALFGAPLLVALLGFWALFIPVFALVFGGPIYLLLATPALLIHLRFRKGDTNGIITLAFAVVIGSAIAGCAYGLLVPNSDLAAIVLFYGFFGLILGPLWGWAFGWIYNRLRSDFSRVPH
;
A
#
# COMPACT_ATOMS: atom_id res chain seq x y z
N MET A 1 -65.01 3.98 10.50
CA MET A 1 -63.76 4.07 11.29
C MET A 1 -62.66 3.06 10.88
N ILE A 2 -62.76 2.42 9.70
CA ILE A 2 -61.79 1.39 9.24
C ILE A 2 -60.81 1.98 8.20
N PHE A 3 -61.23 2.98 7.43
CA PHE A 3 -60.45 3.57 6.34
C PHE A 3 -59.18 4.31 6.81
N SER A 4 -59.23 5.02 7.94
CA SER A 4 -58.10 5.77 8.49
C SER A 4 -56.97 4.91 9.08
N ARG A 5 -57.25 3.66 9.47
CA ARG A 5 -56.23 2.76 10.06
C ARG A 5 -55.36 2.08 8.99
N LEU A 6 -55.88 1.94 7.77
CA LEU A 6 -55.15 1.32 6.65
C LEU A 6 -54.08 2.27 6.07
N GLU A 7 -54.37 3.57 5.96
CA GLU A 7 -53.39 4.57 5.50
C GLU A 7 -52.19 4.70 6.45
N ILE A 8 -52.42 4.61 7.76
CA ILE A 8 -51.34 4.68 8.76
C ILE A 8 -50.45 3.43 8.69
N SER A 9 -51.05 2.26 8.42
CA SER A 9 -50.31 1.01 8.23
C SER A 9 -49.42 1.06 6.99
N GLU A 10 -49.93 1.57 5.86
CA GLU A 10 -49.10 1.68 4.65
C GLU A 10 -48.01 2.75 4.78
N MET A 11 -48.29 3.91 5.40
CA MET A 11 -47.26 4.93 5.64
C MET A 11 -46.13 4.46 6.56
N THR A 12 -46.43 3.61 7.55
CA THR A 12 -45.42 3.03 8.46
C THR A 12 -44.63 1.90 7.80
N GLU A 13 -45.24 1.13 6.89
CA GLU A 13 -44.53 0.09 6.14
C GLU A 13 -43.60 0.68 5.05
N ILE A 14 -44.02 1.76 4.39
CA ILE A 14 -43.22 2.46 3.39
C ILE A 14 -41.97 3.10 4.03
N THR A 15 -42.11 3.73 5.20
CA THR A 15 -40.96 4.35 5.90
C THR A 15 -39.90 3.33 6.30
N VAL A 16 -40.30 2.13 6.74
CA VAL A 16 -39.34 1.05 7.09
C VAL A 16 -38.63 0.48 5.86
N LYS A 17 -39.28 0.46 4.69
CA LYS A 17 -38.70 -0.14 3.47
C LYS A 17 -37.66 0.77 2.79
N TYR A 18 -37.78 2.08 2.95
CA TYR A 18 -36.85 3.05 2.34
C TYR A 18 -35.59 3.35 3.18
N ASP A 19 -35.61 3.07 4.49
CA ASP A 19 -34.43 3.22 5.35
C ASP A 19 -33.32 2.16 5.06
N GLY A 20 -33.66 1.07 4.35
CA GLY A 20 -32.74 -0.04 4.10
C GLY A 20 -31.89 0.05 2.83
N ILE A 21 -32.22 0.93 1.88
CA ILE A 21 -31.63 0.92 0.53
C ILE A 21 -30.42 1.85 0.41
N PHE A 22 -30.43 3.02 1.06
CA PHE A 22 -29.39 4.04 0.87
C PHE A 22 -28.41 4.16 2.04
N TRP A 23 -28.78 3.71 3.25
CA TRP A 23 -28.00 3.93 4.46
C TRP A 23 -27.60 2.62 5.16
N ARG A 24 -27.07 1.65 4.40
CA ARG A 24 -26.08 0.77 5.02
C ARG A 24 -24.86 1.63 5.30
N ALA A 25 -24.82 2.23 6.50
CA ALA A 25 -23.57 2.70 7.07
C ALA A 25 -22.57 1.56 6.91
N ALA A 26 -21.62 1.73 5.98
CA ALA A 26 -20.61 0.73 5.73
C ALA A 26 -19.95 0.49 7.08
N ARG A 27 -20.25 -0.67 7.71
CA ARG A 27 -19.61 -1.03 8.98
C ARG A 27 -18.12 -0.87 8.72
N PRO A 28 -17.40 -0.01 9.45
CA PRO A 28 -15.98 0.15 9.24
C PRO A 28 -15.38 -1.24 9.30
N GLY A 29 -14.89 -1.73 8.16
CA GLY A 29 -14.24 -3.03 8.14
C GLY A 29 -13.08 -2.99 9.14
N PRO A 30 -12.75 -4.12 9.79
CA PRO A 30 -11.71 -4.17 10.81
C PRO A 30 -10.43 -3.45 10.34
N ARG A 31 -9.99 -2.41 11.05
CA ARG A 31 -8.81 -1.60 10.70
C ARG A 31 -7.65 -1.94 11.63
N TYR A 32 -6.46 -2.08 11.08
CA TYR A 32 -5.28 -2.25 11.93
C TYR A 32 -4.73 -0.88 12.31
N LEU A 33 -4.36 -0.74 13.58
CA LEU A 33 -3.59 0.40 14.05
C LEU A 33 -2.16 0.26 13.54
N ILE A 34 -1.62 1.32 12.96
CA ILE A 34 -0.23 1.35 12.48
C ILE A 34 0.63 1.92 13.59
N ASP A 35 1.67 1.18 13.98
CA ASP A 35 2.67 1.66 14.91
C ASP A 35 3.61 2.62 14.17
N PRO A 36 3.55 3.94 14.43
CA PRO A 36 4.28 4.93 13.64
C PRO A 36 5.79 4.76 13.79
N VAL A 37 6.27 4.40 14.98
CA VAL A 37 7.72 4.25 15.24
C VAL A 37 8.25 3.02 14.49
N ALA A 38 7.57 1.88 14.61
CA ALA A 38 7.94 0.68 13.87
C ALA A 38 7.87 0.90 12.35
N PHE A 39 6.86 1.66 11.88
CA PHE A 39 6.71 2.01 10.47
C PHE A 39 7.88 2.85 9.96
N PHE A 40 8.26 3.93 10.65
CA PHE A 40 9.38 4.78 10.23
C PHE A 40 10.71 4.02 10.25
N ILE A 41 10.96 3.23 11.28
CA ILE A 41 12.18 2.41 11.36
C ILE A 41 12.21 1.39 10.22
N ALA A 42 11.09 0.75 9.89
CA ALA A 42 11.03 -0.19 8.77
C ALA A 42 11.16 0.52 7.41
N LEU A 43 10.55 1.70 7.24
CA LEU A 43 10.55 2.46 5.99
C LEU A 43 11.97 2.89 5.60
N PHE A 44 12.75 3.45 6.54
CA PHE A 44 14.13 3.84 6.27
C PHE A 44 15.11 2.68 6.44
N GLY A 45 14.85 1.82 7.43
CA GLY A 45 15.71 0.70 7.77
C GLY A 45 15.74 -0.39 6.69
N ALA A 46 14.66 -0.59 5.94
CA ALA A 46 14.63 -1.63 4.92
C ALA A 46 15.58 -1.37 3.74
N PRO A 47 15.53 -0.20 3.05
CA PRO A 47 16.52 0.12 2.02
C PRO A 47 17.95 0.15 2.56
N LEU A 48 18.16 0.66 3.77
CA LEU A 48 19.48 0.70 4.42
C LEU A 48 20.01 -0.70 4.74
N LEU A 49 19.17 -1.60 5.24
CA LEU A 49 19.55 -2.98 5.55
C LEU A 49 19.90 -3.74 4.27
N VAL A 50 19.10 -3.59 3.22
CA VAL A 50 19.40 -4.17 1.91
C VAL A 50 20.71 -3.61 1.35
N ALA A 51 20.93 -2.29 1.47
CA ALA A 51 22.17 -1.67 1.04
C ALA A 51 23.36 -2.19 1.85
N LEU A 52 23.25 -2.28 3.17
CA LEU A 52 24.31 -2.76 4.05
C LEU A 52 24.67 -4.23 3.78
N LEU A 53 23.69 -5.07 3.47
CA LEU A 53 23.93 -6.48 3.15
C LEU A 53 24.49 -6.67 1.74
N GLY A 54 24.05 -5.86 0.78
CA GLY A 54 24.42 -6.03 -0.62
C GLY A 54 25.60 -5.18 -1.11
N PHE A 55 26.02 -4.13 -0.38
CA PHE A 55 27.07 -3.24 -0.88
C PHE A 55 28.41 -3.95 -1.06
N TRP A 56 28.72 -4.93 -0.20
CA TRP A 56 29.94 -5.74 -0.29
C TRP A 56 30.03 -6.58 -1.56
N ALA A 57 28.89 -6.98 -2.13
CA ALA A 57 28.87 -7.85 -3.29
C ALA A 57 29.05 -7.07 -4.60
N LEU A 58 28.43 -5.89 -4.73
CA LEU A 58 28.27 -5.25 -6.05
C LEU A 58 28.27 -3.71 -6.08
N PHE A 59 28.31 -2.99 -4.95
CA PHE A 59 28.04 -1.52 -4.87
C PHE A 59 26.70 -1.01 -5.48
N ILE A 60 26.02 -1.80 -6.32
CA ILE A 60 24.71 -1.57 -6.91
C ILE A 60 23.65 -1.14 -5.87
N PRO A 61 23.60 -1.72 -4.66
CA PRO A 61 22.58 -1.34 -3.68
C PRO A 61 22.69 0.11 -3.17
N VAL A 62 23.88 0.72 -3.24
CA VAL A 62 24.07 2.14 -2.91
C VAL A 62 23.49 3.03 -4.00
N PHE A 63 23.72 2.70 -5.28
CA PHE A 63 23.09 3.38 -6.41
C PHE A 63 21.57 3.29 -6.36
N ALA A 64 21.04 2.11 -6.03
CA ALA A 64 19.60 1.92 -5.87
C ALA A 64 19.01 2.79 -4.75
N LEU A 65 19.77 3.03 -3.66
CA LEU A 65 19.35 3.92 -2.59
C LEU A 65 19.21 5.36 -3.07
N VAL A 66 20.18 5.85 -3.85
CA VAL A 66 20.19 7.23 -4.35
C VAL A 66 19.09 7.47 -5.39
N PHE A 67 18.97 6.57 -6.37
CA PHE A 67 18.02 6.74 -7.48
C PHE A 67 16.62 6.21 -7.17
N GLY A 68 16.53 5.07 -6.49
CA GLY A 68 15.26 4.41 -6.15
C GLY A 68 14.69 4.84 -4.80
N GLY A 69 15.52 5.29 -3.86
CA GLY A 69 15.07 5.68 -2.51
C GLY A 69 14.00 6.77 -2.51
N PRO A 70 14.18 7.90 -3.22
CA PRO A 70 13.14 8.93 -3.31
C PRO A 70 11.82 8.41 -3.88
N ILE A 71 11.88 7.61 -4.96
CA ILE A 71 10.69 7.02 -5.60
C ILE A 71 10.00 6.04 -4.64
N TYR A 72 10.77 5.21 -3.95
CA TYR A 72 10.27 4.31 -2.92
C TYR A 72 9.57 5.07 -1.80
N LEU A 73 10.15 6.14 -1.26
CA LEU A 73 9.49 6.91 -0.20
C LEU A 73 8.18 7.54 -0.70
N LEU A 74 8.16 8.05 -1.92
CA LEU A 74 6.96 8.67 -2.51
C LEU A 74 5.84 7.66 -2.77
N LEU A 75 6.16 6.48 -3.31
CA LEU A 75 5.16 5.49 -3.71
C LEU A 75 4.86 4.45 -2.62
N ALA A 76 5.88 3.96 -1.92
CA ALA A 76 5.74 2.93 -0.91
C ALA A 76 5.06 3.47 0.35
N THR A 77 5.30 4.73 0.76
CA THR A 77 4.64 5.29 1.96
C THR A 77 3.12 5.23 1.86
N PRO A 78 2.45 5.82 0.85
CA PRO A 78 0.99 5.73 0.74
C PRO A 78 0.52 4.29 0.51
N ALA A 79 1.23 3.51 -0.30
CA ALA A 79 0.86 2.12 -0.59
C ALA A 79 0.88 1.25 0.68
N LEU A 80 1.93 1.35 1.49
CA LEU A 80 2.10 0.60 2.73
C LEU A 80 1.11 1.05 3.80
N LEU A 81 0.86 2.36 3.94
CA LEU A 81 -0.15 2.86 4.88
C LEU A 81 -1.55 2.34 4.53
N ILE A 82 -1.92 2.35 3.24
CA ILE A 82 -3.19 1.78 2.78
C ILE A 82 -3.23 0.27 3.03
N HIS A 83 -2.16 -0.45 2.69
CA HIS A 83 -2.09 -1.90 2.86
C HIS A 83 -2.19 -2.32 4.33
N LEU A 84 -1.38 -1.71 5.19
CA LEU A 84 -1.35 -1.99 6.63
C LEU A 84 -2.66 -1.60 7.31
N ARG A 85 -3.36 -0.57 6.83
CA ARG A 85 -4.67 -0.20 7.37
C ARG A 85 -5.72 -1.30 7.20
N PHE A 86 -5.66 -2.06 6.11
CA PHE A 86 -6.69 -3.05 5.75
C PHE A 86 -6.22 -4.51 5.84
N ARG A 87 -4.92 -4.76 6.10
CA ARG A 87 -4.34 -6.11 6.17
C ARG A 87 -3.39 -6.24 7.35
N LYS A 88 -3.19 -7.48 7.80
CA LYS A 88 -2.39 -7.87 8.99
C LYS A 88 -0.89 -7.54 8.91
N GLY A 89 -0.41 -6.86 7.88
CA GLY A 89 1.00 -6.58 7.64
C GLY A 89 1.83 -7.85 7.42
N ASP A 90 1.29 -8.83 6.73
CA ASP A 90 2.05 -10.04 6.41
C ASP A 90 3.19 -9.71 5.44
N THR A 91 4.39 -10.27 5.69
CA THR A 91 5.58 -9.96 4.89
C THR A 91 5.38 -10.32 3.42
N ASN A 92 4.66 -11.41 3.12
CA ASN A 92 4.37 -11.83 1.74
C ASN A 92 3.43 -10.84 1.02
N GLY A 93 2.39 -10.36 1.70
CA GLY A 93 1.50 -9.29 1.24
C GLY A 93 2.25 -7.99 0.95
N ILE A 94 3.25 -7.66 1.76
CA ILE A 94 4.09 -6.48 1.55
C ILE A 94 5.03 -6.66 0.34
N ILE A 95 5.64 -7.84 0.17
CA ILE A 95 6.49 -8.15 -0.98
C ILE A 95 5.67 -8.07 -2.29
N THR A 96 4.49 -8.67 -2.30
CA THR A 96 3.59 -8.64 -3.47
C THR A 96 3.11 -7.22 -3.76
N LEU A 97 2.82 -6.41 -2.74
CA LEU A 97 2.53 -4.99 -2.90
C LEU A 97 3.71 -4.25 -3.52
N ALA A 98 4.93 -4.47 -3.03
CA ALA A 98 6.14 -3.83 -3.56
C ALA A 98 6.36 -4.17 -5.03
N PHE A 99 6.21 -5.45 -5.41
CA PHE A 99 6.20 -5.88 -6.81
C PHE A 99 5.14 -5.12 -7.63
N ALA A 100 3.90 -5.07 -7.14
CA ALA A 100 2.81 -4.41 -7.85
C ALA A 100 3.04 -2.91 -8.04
N VAL A 101 3.60 -2.22 -7.03
CA VAL A 101 3.92 -0.78 -7.12
C VAL A 101 5.04 -0.54 -8.12
N VAL A 102 6.08 -1.36 -8.16
CA VAL A 102 7.16 -1.26 -9.15
C VAL A 102 6.62 -1.49 -10.55
N ILE A 103 5.84 -2.56 -10.77
CA ILE A 103 5.25 -2.86 -12.08
C ILE A 103 4.32 -1.72 -12.52
N GLY A 104 3.44 -1.27 -11.63
CA GLY A 104 2.51 -0.18 -11.92
C GLY A 104 3.23 1.13 -12.26
N SER A 105 4.29 1.48 -11.54
CA SER A 105 5.09 2.67 -11.82
C SER A 105 5.90 2.54 -13.11
N ALA A 106 6.45 1.36 -13.41
CA ALA A 106 7.13 1.11 -14.68
C ALA A 106 6.17 1.19 -15.88
N ILE A 107 4.97 0.60 -15.78
CA ILE A 107 3.94 0.69 -16.81
C ILE A 107 3.49 2.15 -17.01
N ALA A 108 3.24 2.87 -15.92
CA ALA A 108 2.88 4.29 -16.00
C ALA A 108 4.00 5.13 -16.65
N GLY A 109 5.27 4.85 -16.31
CA GLY A 109 6.42 5.47 -16.95
C GLY A 109 6.51 5.18 -18.45
N CYS A 110 6.31 3.92 -18.85
CA CYS A 110 6.26 3.53 -20.26
C CYS A 110 5.13 4.24 -21.00
N ALA A 111 3.92 4.25 -20.43
CA ALA A 111 2.77 4.93 -21.01
C ALA A 111 3.01 6.44 -21.17
N TYR A 112 3.63 7.08 -20.18
CA TYR A 112 4.04 8.48 -20.28
C TYR A 112 5.08 8.71 -21.38
N GLY A 113 6.07 7.82 -21.51
CA GLY A 113 7.08 7.88 -22.57
C GLY A 113 6.51 7.75 -23.99
N LEU A 114 5.35 7.10 -24.16
CA LEU A 114 4.63 7.09 -25.44
C LEU A 114 3.99 8.46 -25.78
N LEU A 115 3.64 9.25 -24.76
CA LEU A 115 3.03 10.58 -24.93
C LEU A 115 4.08 11.68 -25.09
N VAL A 116 5.25 11.51 -24.46
CA VAL A 116 6.36 12.47 -24.50
C VAL A 116 7.62 11.72 -24.97
N PRO A 117 7.86 11.68 -26.29
CA PRO A 117 8.99 10.94 -26.85
C PRO A 117 10.31 11.54 -26.38
N ASN A 118 10.96 10.87 -25.44
CA ASN A 118 12.27 11.23 -24.93
C ASN A 118 13.07 9.96 -24.62
N SER A 119 14.18 9.76 -25.32
CA SER A 119 15.04 8.58 -25.20
C SER A 119 15.61 8.42 -23.78
N ASP A 120 15.87 9.52 -23.10
CA ASP A 120 16.47 9.52 -21.76
C ASP A 120 15.44 9.05 -20.73
N LEU A 121 14.18 9.47 -20.89
CA LEU A 121 13.08 8.99 -20.05
C LEU A 121 12.84 7.48 -20.24
N ALA A 122 12.89 6.98 -21.47
CA ALA A 122 12.74 5.56 -21.74
C ALA A 122 13.86 4.74 -21.06
N ALA A 123 15.11 5.20 -21.14
CA ALA A 123 16.24 4.56 -20.47
C ALA A 123 16.07 4.54 -18.94
N ILE A 124 15.64 5.67 -18.33
CA ILE A 124 15.39 5.77 -16.89
C ILE A 124 14.28 4.80 -16.46
N VAL A 125 13.17 4.73 -17.20
CA VAL A 125 12.04 3.83 -16.89
C VAL A 125 12.45 2.37 -16.98
N LEU A 126 13.20 1.98 -18.02
CA LEU A 126 13.70 0.62 -18.17
C LEU A 126 14.70 0.25 -17.07
N PHE A 127 15.61 1.17 -16.73
CA PHE A 127 16.58 0.98 -15.66
C PHE A 127 15.88 0.83 -14.30
N TYR A 128 14.97 1.73 -13.97
CA TYR A 128 14.15 1.65 -12.76
C TYR A 128 13.33 0.37 -12.73
N GLY A 129 12.69 -0.01 -13.84
CA GLY A 129 11.90 -1.25 -13.93
C GLY A 129 12.75 -2.49 -13.66
N PHE A 130 13.89 -2.63 -14.34
CA PHE A 130 14.77 -3.80 -14.20
C PHE A 130 15.29 -3.95 -12.76
N PHE A 131 15.88 -2.89 -12.20
CA PHE A 131 16.42 -2.95 -10.84
C PHE A 131 15.32 -2.96 -9.78
N GLY A 132 14.24 -2.21 -10.00
CA GLY A 132 13.10 -2.13 -9.10
C GLY A 132 12.40 -3.47 -8.94
N LEU A 133 12.34 -4.29 -9.99
CA LEU A 133 11.72 -5.62 -9.93
C LEU A 133 12.49 -6.60 -9.04
N ILE A 134 13.77 -6.34 -8.79
CA ILE A 134 14.62 -7.15 -7.90
C ILE A 134 14.67 -6.51 -6.51
N LEU A 135 14.98 -5.21 -6.46
CA LEU A 135 15.25 -4.51 -5.20
C LEU A 135 13.98 -4.04 -4.49
N GLY A 136 12.92 -3.68 -5.21
CA GLY A 136 11.63 -3.30 -4.60
C GLY A 136 11.04 -4.40 -3.71
N PRO A 137 10.92 -5.64 -4.20
CA PRO A 137 10.51 -6.78 -3.38
C PRO A 137 11.45 -7.08 -2.22
N LEU A 138 12.76 -6.90 -2.42
CA LEU A 138 13.77 -7.08 -1.38
C LEU A 138 13.61 -6.04 -0.26
N TRP A 139 13.35 -4.79 -0.62
CA TRP A 139 13.01 -3.71 0.31
C TRP A 139 11.66 -3.98 0.99
N GLY A 140 10.66 -4.50 0.27
CA GLY A 140 9.39 -4.93 0.83
C GLY A 140 9.55 -6.07 1.84
N TRP A 141 10.38 -7.06 1.54
CA TRP A 141 10.71 -8.15 2.46
C TRP A 141 11.39 -7.64 3.73
N ALA A 142 12.43 -6.81 3.57
CA ALA A 142 13.14 -6.20 4.69
C ALA A 142 12.20 -5.33 5.54
N PHE A 143 11.33 -4.55 4.89
CA PHE A 143 10.33 -3.74 5.58
C PHE A 143 9.39 -4.62 6.40
N GLY A 144 8.80 -5.65 5.80
CA GLY A 144 7.88 -6.55 6.48
C GLY A 144 8.54 -7.29 7.65
N TRP A 145 9.81 -7.68 7.50
CA TRP A 145 10.59 -8.29 8.56
C TRP A 145 10.84 -7.35 9.75
N ILE A 146 11.32 -6.13 9.49
CA ILE A 146 11.57 -5.12 10.53
C ILE A 146 10.26 -4.71 11.22
N TYR A 147 9.23 -4.35 10.44
CA TYR A 147 7.96 -3.88 10.95
C TYR A 147 7.28 -4.92 11.84
N ASN A 148 7.22 -6.19 11.41
CA ASN A 148 6.57 -7.24 12.19
C ASN A 148 7.30 -7.56 13.50
N ARG A 149 8.62 -7.33 13.54
CA ARG A 149 9.44 -7.53 14.73
C ARG A 149 9.32 -6.39 15.74
N LEU A 150 9.14 -5.15 15.27
CA LEU A 150 9.10 -3.96 16.13
C LEU A 150 7.69 -3.54 16.54
N ARG A 151 6.67 -3.87 15.76
CA ARG A 151 5.29 -3.42 16.02
C ARG A 151 4.74 -4.01 17.32
N SER A 152 4.06 -3.16 18.09
CA SER A 152 3.37 -3.54 19.34
C SER A 152 2.24 -4.55 19.13
N ASP A 153 1.88 -5.32 20.16
CA ASP A 153 0.79 -6.30 20.08
C ASP A 153 -0.58 -5.67 19.77
N PHE A 154 -0.82 -4.44 20.23
CA PHE A 154 -2.04 -3.67 19.91
C PHE A 154 -2.24 -3.44 18.42
N SER A 155 -1.15 -3.29 17.65
CA SER A 155 -1.18 -3.10 16.19
C SER A 155 -1.48 -4.38 15.40
N ARG A 156 -1.44 -5.55 16.07
CA ARG A 156 -1.64 -6.87 15.44
C ARG A 156 -3.12 -7.28 15.39
N VAL A 157 -3.96 -6.60 16.15
CA VAL A 157 -5.40 -6.87 16.27
C VAL A 157 -6.17 -5.79 15.51
N PRO A 158 -7.23 -6.14 14.78
CA PRO A 158 -8.09 -5.16 14.15
C PRO A 158 -9.02 -4.47 15.15
N HIS A 159 -9.29 -3.18 14.93
CA HIS A 159 -10.18 -2.30 15.70
C HIS A 159 -11.25 -1.65 14.82
#